data_AF-A0A2R4M2I9-F1
#
_entry.id   AF-A0A2R4M2I9-F1
#
_cell.length_a   1.000
_cell.length_b   1.000
_cell.length_c   1.000
_cell.angle_alpha   90.00
_cell.angle_beta   90.00
_cell.angle_gamma   90.00
#
_symmetry.space_group_name_H-M   'P 1'
#
loop_
_entity.id
_entity.type
_entity.pdbx_description
1 polymer ?
#
loop_
_entity_poly.entity_id
_entity_poly.type
_entity_poly.pdbx_seq_one_letter_code
_entity_poly.pdbx_strand_id
1 'polypeptide(L)'
;MSFVFDIAGHLCAADHVRMRGNTIEAEFEQNVLGALADAFDRSHKVSVLSMPSLRVTYSVQDYRPDGHGGCRATFSVNSSEGRVLH
;
A
#
# COMPACT_ATOMS: atom_id res chain seq x y z
N MET A 1 -2.30 -4.14 -15.99
CA MET A 1 -2.79 -4.95 -14.86
C MET A 1 -2.98 -3.98 -13.70
N SER A 2 -4.18 -3.92 -13.12
CA SER A 2 -4.47 -3.03 -11.99
C SER A 2 -4.11 -3.74 -10.67
N PHE A 3 -3.41 -3.04 -9.79
CA PHE A 3 -3.03 -3.56 -8.48
C PHE A 3 -4.09 -3.13 -7.46
N VAL A 4 -4.77 -4.10 -6.85
CA VAL A 4 -5.78 -3.84 -5.83
C VAL A 4 -5.17 -4.02 -4.45
N PHE A 5 -5.30 -2.98 -3.64
CA PHE A 5 -4.87 -2.93 -2.25
C PHE A 5 -6.10 -2.96 -1.35
N ASP A 6 -6.05 -3.75 -0.29
CA ASP A 6 -6.93 -3.61 0.86
C ASP A 6 -6.26 -2.65 1.84
N ILE A 7 -6.83 -1.45 2.01
CA ILE A 7 -6.32 -0.37 2.87
C ILE A 7 -7.41 -0.07 3.90
N ALA A 8 -7.18 -0.45 5.17
CA ALA A 8 -8.16 -0.28 6.24
C ALA A 8 -9.55 -0.87 5.90
N GLY A 9 -9.59 -2.02 5.23
CA GLY A 9 -10.84 -2.66 4.78
C GLY A 9 -11.46 -2.06 3.52
N HIS A 10 -10.79 -1.10 2.88
CA HIS A 10 -11.23 -0.51 1.62
C HIS A 10 -10.42 -1.06 0.45
N LEU A 11 -11.12 -1.49 -0.60
CA LEU A 11 -10.51 -1.96 -1.83
C LEU A 11 -10.13 -0.77 -2.71
N CYS A 12 -8.84 -0.50 -2.81
CA CYS A 12 -8.28 0.63 -3.54
C CYS A 12 -7.47 0.12 -4.73
N ALA A 13 -7.89 0.46 -5.95
CA ALA A 13 -7.13 0.16 -7.15
C ALA A 13 -6.06 1.24 -7.36
N ALA A 14 -4.81 0.82 -7.52
CA ALA A 14 -3.72 1.71 -7.91
C ALA A 14 -3.61 1.79 -9.44
N ASP A 15 -3.48 3.02 -9.92
CA ASP A 15 -3.21 3.34 -11.33
C ASP A 15 -1.78 2.97 -11.72
N HIS A 16 -0.84 3.26 -10.82
CA HIS A 16 0.57 2.93 -11.00
C HIS A 16 1.14 2.28 -9.75
N VAL A 17 1.97 1.26 -9.93
CA VAL A 17 2.70 0.62 -8.83
C VAL A 17 4.14 0.41 -9.23
N ARG A 18 5.03 0.86 -8.35
CA ARG A 18 6.47 0.70 -8.46
C ARG A 18 7.00 0.01 -7.22
N MET A 19 7.67 -1.12 -7.43
CA MET A 19 8.29 -1.87 -6.35
C MET A 19 9.78 -1.52 -6.26
N ARG A 20 10.25 -1.18 -5.06
CA ARG A 20 11.65 -0.85 -4.80
C ARG A 20 12.14 -1.55 -3.54
N GLY A 21 12.72 -2.72 -3.71
CA GLY A 21 13.17 -3.58 -2.61
C GLY A 21 12.01 -3.96 -1.70
N ASN A 22 12.07 -3.49 -0.46
CA ASN A 22 11.07 -3.76 0.59
C ASN A 22 9.93 -2.73 0.63
N THR A 23 9.95 -1.76 -0.29
CA THR A 23 8.96 -0.69 -0.36
C THR A 23 8.13 -0.80 -1.65
N ILE A 24 6.86 -0.45 -1.56
CA ILE A 24 5.98 -0.29 -2.70
C ILE A 24 5.57 1.18 -2.75
N GLU A 25 5.73 1.80 -3.90
CA GLU A 25 5.16 3.11 -4.18
C GLU A 25 3.96 2.89 -5.09
N ALA A 26 2.79 3.37 -4.70
CA ALA A 26 1.59 3.27 -5.53
C ALA A 26 0.90 4.63 -5.65
N GLU A 27 0.34 4.86 -6.82
CA GLU A 27 -0.44 6.04 -7.15
C GLU A 27 -1.89 5.62 -7.25
N PHE A 28 -2.75 6.37 -6.55
CA PHE A 28 -4.18 6.17 -6.45
C PHE A 28 -4.92 7.43 -6.83
N GLU A 29 -6.22 7.31 -7.07
CA GLU A 29 -7.12 8.46 -7.13
C GLU A 29 -7.23 9.17 -5.76
N GLN A 30 -7.61 10.46 -5.78
CA GLN A 30 -7.80 11.28 -4.58
C GLN A 30 -8.80 10.70 -3.56
N ASN A 31 -9.79 9.91 -4.01
CA ASN A 31 -10.79 9.29 -3.13
C ASN A 31 -10.17 8.34 -2.09
N VAL A 32 -8.97 7.81 -2.34
CA VAL A 32 -8.25 6.88 -1.45
C VAL A 32 -7.55 7.60 -0.28
N LEU A 33 -7.39 8.93 -0.35
CA LEU A 33 -6.60 9.71 0.60
C LEU A 33 -7.13 9.60 2.05
N GLY A 34 -8.45 9.47 2.23
CA GLY A 34 -9.06 9.22 3.53
C GLY A 34 -8.73 7.84 4.12
N ALA A 35 -8.76 6.80 3.28
CA ALA A 35 -8.39 5.44 3.69
C ALA A 35 -6.88 5.33 4.01
N LEU A 36 -6.03 6.02 3.25
CA LEU A 36 -4.60 6.12 3.53
C LEU A 36 -4.32 6.84 4.85
N ALA A 37 -5.03 7.93 5.12
CA ALA A 37 -4.90 8.66 6.39
C ALA A 37 -5.30 7.79 7.59
N ASP A 38 -6.43 7.08 7.51
CA ASP A 38 -6.86 6.16 8.59
C ASP A 38 -5.86 5.01 8.77
N ALA A 39 -5.39 4.41 7.67
CA ALA A 39 -4.43 3.32 7.74
C ALA A 39 -3.07 3.76 8.30
N PHE A 40 -2.64 4.99 8.01
CA PHE A 40 -1.43 5.57 8.55
C PHE A 40 -1.56 5.90 10.04
N ASP A 41 -2.64 6.57 10.46
CA ASP A 41 -2.88 6.98 11.84
C ASP A 41 -3.05 5.77 12.78
N ARG A 42 -3.82 4.78 12.33
CA ARG A 42 -4.13 3.58 13.13
C ARG A 42 -3.17 2.43 12.92
N SER A 43 -2.11 2.62 12.13
CA SER A 43 -1.17 1.56 11.74
C SER A 43 -1.86 0.31 11.20
N HIS A 44 -2.91 0.50 10.37
CA HIS A 44 -3.59 -0.63 9.75
C HIS A 44 -2.68 -1.33 8.74
N LYS A 45 -2.78 -2.66 8.73
CA LYS A 45 -2.08 -3.48 7.75
C LYS A 45 -2.76 -3.34 6.40
N VAL A 46 -1.94 -3.19 5.36
CA VAL A 46 -2.33 -3.13 3.96
C VAL A 46 -2.01 -4.46 3.29
N SER A 47 -2.95 -5.01 2.51
CA SER A 47 -2.74 -6.26 1.78
C SER A 47 -2.87 -6.04 0.29
N VAL A 48 -1.99 -6.64 -0.51
CA VAL A 48 -2.05 -6.54 -1.98
C VAL A 48 -2.78 -7.76 -2.54
N LEU A 49 -4.04 -7.58 -2.91
CA LEU A 49 -4.91 -8.68 -3.35
C LEU A 49 -4.54 -9.20 -4.74
N SER A 50 -3.96 -8.35 -5.60
CA SER A 50 -3.52 -8.76 -6.93
C SER A 50 -2.30 -9.70 -6.91
N MET A 51 -1.65 -9.90 -5.75
CA MET A 51 -0.47 -10.74 -5.61
C MET A 51 -0.59 -11.73 -4.43
N PRO A 52 -1.49 -12.72 -4.52
CA PRO A 52 -1.76 -13.66 -3.42
C PRO A 52 -0.57 -14.58 -3.07
N SER A 53 0.44 -14.68 -3.94
CA SER A 53 1.67 -15.43 -3.68
C SER A 53 2.59 -14.73 -2.66
N LEU A 54 2.47 -13.41 -2.52
CA LEU A 54 3.19 -12.61 -1.54
C LEU A 54 2.39 -12.61 -0.23
N ARG A 55 2.67 -13.58 0.67
CA ARG A 55 2.14 -13.61 2.05
C ARG A 55 2.82 -12.56 2.94
N VAL A 56 2.88 -11.33 2.45
CA VAL A 56 3.37 -10.17 3.18
C VAL A 56 2.23 -9.19 3.35
N THR A 57 2.22 -8.53 4.50
CA THR A 57 1.40 -7.34 4.70
C THR A 57 2.30 -6.14 4.58
N TYR A 58 1.71 -4.99 4.34
CA TYR A 58 2.41 -3.72 4.24
C TYR A 58 1.85 -2.74 5.26
N SER A 59 2.59 -1.68 5.56
CA SER A 59 2.14 -0.56 6.38
C SER A 59 2.32 0.71 5.57
N VAL A 60 1.38 1.64 5.68
CA VAL A 60 1.55 2.97 5.06
C VAL A 60 2.74 3.66 5.75
N GLN A 61 3.71 4.09 4.96
CA GLN A 61 4.94 4.73 5.42
C GLN A 61 4.88 6.25 5.24
N ASP A 62 4.31 6.70 4.13
CA ASP A 62 4.10 8.10 3.76
C ASP A 62 2.99 8.14 2.71
N TYR A 63 2.18 9.19 2.69
CA TYR A 63 1.24 9.44 1.60
C TYR A 63 1.16 10.94 1.35
N ARG A 64 1.07 11.33 0.08
CA ARG A 64 0.99 12.74 -0.35
C ARG A 64 0.01 12.88 -1.49
N PRO A 65 -0.77 13.96 -1.53
CA PRO A 65 -1.52 14.31 -2.73
C PRO A 65 -0.51 14.63 -3.84
N ASP A 66 -0.67 13.98 -4.98
CA ASP A 66 0.00 14.37 -6.21
C ASP A 66 -0.86 15.47 -6.84
N GLY A 67 -0.31 16.68 -7.01
CA GLY A 67 -1.06 17.90 -7.35
C GLY A 67 -1.92 17.85 -8.62
N HIS A 68 -1.88 16.74 -9.37
CA HIS A 68 -2.73 16.41 -10.51
C HIS A 68 -4.08 15.76 -10.16
N GLY A 69 -4.45 15.69 -8.88
CA GLY A 69 -5.71 15.06 -8.43
C GLY A 69 -5.58 13.58 -8.08
N GLY A 70 -4.34 13.10 -7.97
CA GLY A 70 -4.01 11.77 -7.46
C GLY A 70 -3.46 11.83 -6.04
N CYS A 71 -3.14 10.66 -5.50
CA CYS A 71 -2.42 10.49 -4.26
C CYS A 71 -1.33 9.45 -4.46
N ARG A 72 -0.10 9.78 -4.07
CA ARG A 72 1.01 8.84 -4.02
C ARG A 72 1.19 8.36 -2.60
N ALA A 73 1.23 7.05 -2.42
CA ALA A 73 1.50 6.41 -1.14
C ALA A 73 2.71 5.49 -1.24
N THR A 74 3.49 5.47 -0.17
CA THR A 74 4.62 4.57 0.02
C THR A 74 4.25 3.58 1.10
N PHE A 75 4.42 2.29 0.82
CA PHE A 75 4.12 1.18 1.72
C PHE A 75 5.39 0.43 2.07
N SER A 76 5.61 0.27 3.37
CA SER A 76 6.61 -0.59 4.02
C SER A 76 6.20 -2.04 4.03
N VAL A 77 6.96 -3.02 3.49
CA VAL A 77 6.66 -4.42 3.81
C VAL A 77 6.80 -4.64 5.31
N ASN A 78 5.74 -5.12 5.96
CA ASN A 78 5.86 -5.71 7.28
C ASN A 78 6.51 -7.06 7.03
N SER A 79 7.80 -7.17 7.37
CA SER A 79 8.56 -8.41 7.28
C SER A 79 7.68 -9.58 7.68
N SER A 80 7.46 -10.52 6.73
CA SER A 80 6.67 -11.71 6.97
C SER A 80 7.07 -12.33 8.28
N GLU A 81 6.08 -12.83 9.01
CA GLU A 81 6.31 -13.76 10.11
C GLU A 81 7.32 -14.83 9.66
N GLY A 82 8.54 -14.75 10.20
CA GLY A 82 9.45 -15.90 10.35
C GLY A 82 10.22 -16.41 9.14
N ARG A 83 10.92 -15.57 8.35
CA ARG A 83 12.16 -16.04 7.69
C ARG A 83 13.31 -15.06 7.83
N VAL A 84 13.96 -15.14 8.99
CA VAL A 84 15.41 -14.96 9.05
C VAL A 84 16.00 -16.03 8.14
N LEU A 85 16.53 -15.64 6.98
CA LEU A 85 17.42 -16.50 6.23
C LEU A 85 18.71 -16.60 7.06
N HIS A 86 18.92 -17.78 7.64
CA HIS A 86 20.08 -18.18 8.42
C HIS A 86 21.34 -18.19 7.56
#